data_AF-E2BZB7-F1
#
_entry.id   AF-E2BZB7-F1
#
_cell.length_a   1.000
_cell.length_b   1.000
_cell.length_c   1.000
_cell.angle_alpha   90.00
_cell.angle_beta   90.00
_cell.angle_gamma   90.00
#
_symmetry.space_group_name_H-M   'P 1'
#
loop_
_entity.id
_entity.type
_entity.pdbx_description
1 polymer ?
#
loop_
_entity_poly.entity_id
_entity_poly.type
_entity_poly.pdbx_seq_one_letter_code
_entity_poly.pdbx_strand_id
1 'polypeptide(L)'
;FQRFRSGNMNVEDETHSGRPIVGNVDKIMEIVESDRHASTYSIAQELKISQKTVWNHLHKAGLKKKLDVWVPHELTQKNLLDRIHACDSLLKRNEIDPFLKRMVTGDEKWVTYENNGQKRS
;
A
#
# COMPACT_ATOMS: atom_id res chain seq x y z
N PHE A 1 -10.64 -48.39 5.43
CA PHE A 1 -9.43 -48.63 6.26
C PHE A 1 -8.11 -48.66 5.51
N GLN A 2 -8.05 -48.65 4.17
CA GLN A 2 -6.76 -48.62 3.45
C GLN A 2 -5.86 -47.44 3.86
N ARG A 3 -6.41 -46.22 3.99
CA ARG A 3 -5.68 -45.03 4.47
C ARG A 3 -5.07 -45.23 5.87
N PHE A 4 -5.84 -45.78 6.81
CA PHE A 4 -5.34 -46.11 8.16
C PHE A 4 -4.32 -47.27 8.15
N ARG A 5 -4.52 -48.28 7.30
CA ARG A 5 -3.58 -49.41 7.12
C ARG A 5 -2.27 -48.99 6.46
N SER A 6 -2.26 -47.88 5.70
CA SER A 6 -1.04 -47.27 5.16
C SER A 6 -0.40 -46.25 6.11
N GLY A 7 -0.83 -46.19 7.38
CA GLY A 7 -0.27 -45.30 8.40
C GLY A 7 -0.78 -43.86 8.38
N ASN A 8 -1.71 -43.51 7.47
CA ASN A 8 -2.33 -42.19 7.48
C ASN A 8 -3.52 -42.19 8.47
N MET A 9 -3.27 -41.61 9.64
CA MET A 9 -4.24 -41.43 10.72
C MET A 9 -4.98 -40.09 10.64
N ASN A 10 -4.73 -39.28 9.59
CA ASN A 10 -5.40 -38.02 9.41
C ASN A 10 -6.88 -38.26 9.10
N VAL A 11 -7.75 -37.72 9.94
CA VAL A 11 -9.22 -37.86 9.84
C VAL A 11 -9.82 -36.70 9.03
N GLU A 12 -9.05 -35.63 8.81
CA GLU A 12 -9.48 -34.49 8.01
C GLU A 12 -9.66 -34.87 6.54
N ASP A 13 -10.67 -34.27 5.91
CA ASP A 13 -10.89 -34.41 4.48
C ASP A 13 -9.73 -33.81 3.69
N GLU A 14 -9.38 -34.48 2.59
CA GLU A 14 -8.41 -33.92 1.64
C GLU A 14 -8.97 -32.65 0.99
N THR A 15 -8.07 -31.76 0.57
CA THR A 15 -8.44 -30.55 -0.15
C THR A 15 -9.28 -30.90 -1.38
N HIS A 16 -10.58 -30.61 -1.30
CA HIS A 16 -11.48 -30.79 -2.43
C HIS A 16 -11.19 -29.77 -3.53
N SER A 17 -11.37 -30.18 -4.79
CA SER A 17 -11.13 -29.34 -5.97
C SER A 17 -11.99 -28.07 -6.03
N GLY A 18 -13.09 -28.03 -5.27
CA GLY A 18 -13.95 -26.86 -5.13
C GLY A 18 -14.53 -26.37 -6.46
N ARG A 19 -15.19 -25.19 -6.42
CA ARG A 19 -15.63 -24.51 -7.64
C ARG A 19 -14.44 -23.77 -8.27
N PRO A 20 -14.19 -23.90 -9.58
CA PRO A 20 -13.13 -23.15 -10.25
C PRO A 20 -13.32 -21.65 -10.05
N ILE A 21 -12.31 -21.00 -9.46
CA ILE A 21 -12.22 -19.54 -9.40
C ILE A 21 -11.72 -19.09 -10.76
N VAL A 22 -12.65 -18.86 -11.69
CA VAL A 22 -12.33 -18.49 -13.07
C VAL A 22 -11.58 -17.15 -13.09
N GLY A 23 -10.32 -17.18 -13.52
CA GLY A 23 -9.64 -16.27 -14.48
C GLY A 23 -9.68 -14.75 -14.28
N ASN A 24 -10.28 -14.24 -13.21
CA ASN A 24 -10.50 -12.81 -13.01
C ASN A 24 -9.59 -12.21 -11.94
N VAL A 25 -8.86 -13.01 -11.17
CA VAL A 25 -7.96 -12.50 -10.13
C VAL A 25 -6.84 -11.68 -10.74
N ASP A 26 -6.17 -12.23 -11.75
CA ASP A 26 -5.04 -11.57 -12.42
C ASP A 26 -5.49 -10.24 -13.05
N LYS A 27 -6.67 -10.23 -13.69
CA LYS A 27 -7.25 -9.02 -14.28
C LYS A 27 -7.64 -7.97 -13.24
N ILE A 28 -8.17 -8.39 -12.09
CA ILE A 28 -8.46 -7.46 -10.97
C ILE A 28 -7.16 -6.82 -10.48
N MET A 29 -6.08 -7.60 -10.36
CA MET A 29 -4.79 -7.10 -9.91
C MET A 29 -4.16 -6.15 -10.93
N GLU A 30 -4.24 -6.46 -12.23
CA GLU A 30 -3.77 -5.59 -13.31
C GLU A 30 -4.44 -4.21 -13.29
N ILE A 31 -5.76 -4.14 -13.05
CA ILE A 31 -6.48 -2.86 -12.94
C ILE A 31 -6.04 -2.09 -11.69
N VAL A 32 -5.81 -2.77 -10.57
CA VAL A 32 -5.36 -2.12 -9.32
C VAL A 32 -3.91 -1.62 -9.41
N GLU A 33 -3.05 -2.34 -10.11
CA GLU A 33 -1.65 -1.94 -10.32
C GLU A 33 -1.54 -0.73 -11.26
N SER A 34 -2.40 -0.67 -12.29
CA SER A 34 -2.47 0.48 -13.20
C SER A 34 -3.12 1.71 -12.57
N ASP A 35 -4.23 1.54 -11.85
CA ASP A 35 -4.90 2.60 -11.12
C ASP A 35 -5.23 2.19 -9.68
N ARG A 36 -4.42 2.70 -8.74
CA ARG A 36 -4.60 2.45 -7.30
C ARG A 36 -5.85 3.13 -6.71
N HIS A 37 -6.47 4.06 -7.43
CA HIS A 37 -7.72 4.72 -7.02
C HIS A 37 -8.97 4.05 -7.59
N ALA A 38 -8.80 2.99 -8.41
CA ALA A 38 -9.91 2.25 -8.99
C ALA A 38 -10.84 1.72 -7.88
N SER A 39 -12.13 2.02 -8.02
CA SER A 39 -13.13 1.56 -7.08
C SER A 39 -13.49 0.09 -7.34
N THR A 40 -13.94 -0.63 -6.31
CA THR A 40 -14.48 -1.99 -6.49
C THR A 40 -15.65 -2.03 -7.47
N TYR A 41 -16.40 -0.93 -7.58
CA TYR A 41 -17.52 -0.81 -8.50
C TYR A 41 -17.07 -0.66 -9.96
N SER A 42 -16.09 0.22 -10.23
CA SER A 42 -15.54 0.41 -11.58
C SER A 42 -14.89 -0.86 -12.10
N ILE A 43 -14.10 -1.54 -11.28
CA ILE A 43 -13.49 -2.84 -11.61
C ILE A 43 -14.57 -3.89 -11.93
N ALA A 44 -15.64 -3.94 -11.12
CA ALA A 44 -16.73 -4.88 -11.32
C ALA A 44 -17.48 -4.64 -12.65
N GLN A 45 -17.71 -3.38 -12.99
CA GLN A 45 -18.37 -2.98 -14.23
C GLN A 45 -17.50 -3.32 -15.46
N GLU A 46 -16.20 -3.04 -15.39
CA GLU A 46 -15.25 -3.32 -16.47
C GLU A 46 -15.11 -4.83 -16.74
N LEU A 47 -14.95 -5.63 -15.67
CA LEU A 47 -14.80 -7.08 -15.77
C LEU A 47 -16.14 -7.82 -15.88
N LYS A 48 -17.27 -7.10 -15.82
CA LYS A 48 -18.64 -7.66 -15.82
C LYS A 48 -18.84 -8.76 -14.77
N ILE A 49 -18.29 -8.55 -13.58
CA ILE A 49 -18.40 -9.45 -12.44
C ILE A 49 -19.12 -8.77 -11.27
N SER A 50 -19.52 -9.56 -10.28
CA SER A 50 -20.13 -8.98 -9.08
C SER A 50 -19.10 -8.16 -8.28
N GLN A 51 -19.52 -7.01 -7.75
CA GLN A 51 -18.69 -6.18 -6.87
C GLN A 51 -18.19 -6.96 -5.64
N LYS A 52 -19.02 -7.86 -5.11
CA LYS A 52 -18.65 -8.72 -3.98
C LYS A 52 -17.50 -9.66 -4.33
N THR A 53 -17.45 -10.16 -5.57
CA THR A 53 -16.35 -10.97 -6.07
C THR A 53 -15.05 -10.17 -6.07
N VAL A 54 -15.07 -8.94 -6.57
CA VAL A 54 -13.90 -8.03 -6.54
C VAL A 54 -13.43 -7.80 -5.11
N TRP A 55 -14.35 -7.42 -4.21
CA TRP A 55 -14.02 -7.17 -2.80
C TRP A 55 -13.39 -8.40 -2.13
N ASN A 56 -13.95 -9.59 -2.34
CA ASN A 56 -13.41 -10.84 -1.79
C ASN A 56 -11.99 -11.13 -2.31
N HIS A 57 -11.72 -10.85 -3.59
CA HIS A 57 -10.38 -11.06 -4.16
C HIS A 57 -9.36 -10.06 -3.62
N LEU A 58 -9.71 -8.77 -3.56
CA LEU A 58 -8.83 -7.75 -2.98
C LEU A 58 -8.51 -8.05 -1.50
N HIS A 59 -9.52 -8.48 -0.73
CA HIS A 59 -9.32 -8.87 0.66
C HIS A 59 -8.44 -10.12 0.79
N LYS A 60 -8.63 -11.13 -0.05
CA LYS A 60 -7.77 -12.33 -0.10
C LYS A 60 -6.32 -12.00 -0.50
N ALA A 61 -6.12 -11.01 -1.36
CA ALA A 61 -4.81 -10.50 -1.74
C ALA A 61 -4.15 -9.61 -0.66
N GLY A 62 -4.84 -9.34 0.45
CA GLY A 62 -4.33 -8.51 1.55
C GLY A 62 -4.40 -7.00 1.29
N LEU A 63 -5.07 -6.57 0.22
CA LEU A 63 -5.24 -5.17 -0.12
C LEU A 63 -6.30 -4.51 0.77
N LYS A 64 -6.01 -3.29 1.22
CA LYS A 64 -6.90 -2.48 2.07
C LYS A 64 -6.95 -1.06 1.52
N LYS A 65 -8.13 -0.45 1.58
CA LYS A 65 -8.30 0.96 1.24
C LYS A 65 -7.51 1.82 2.24
N LYS A 66 -6.61 2.65 1.72
CA LYS A 66 -5.99 3.76 2.46
C LYS A 66 -6.39 5.07 1.79
N LEU A 67 -6.53 6.11 2.60
CA LEU A 67 -6.72 7.47 2.08
C LEU A 67 -5.38 8.03 1.66
N ASP A 68 -5.40 8.93 0.69
CA ASP A 68 -4.21 9.62 0.23
C ASP A 68 -3.64 10.52 1.31
N VAL A 69 -2.32 10.68 1.27
CA VAL A 69 -1.60 11.59 2.14
C VAL A 69 -1.58 12.96 1.49
N TRP A 70 -1.97 13.99 2.24
CA TRP A 70 -1.91 15.36 1.76
C TRP A 70 -0.44 15.78 1.57
N VAL A 71 -0.09 16.18 0.35
CA VAL A 71 1.24 16.69 -0.01
C VAL A 71 1.15 18.21 -0.23
N PRO A 72 1.96 19.03 0.46
CA PRO A 72 1.77 20.49 0.47
C PRO A 72 1.95 21.20 -0.88
N HIS A 73 2.79 20.66 -1.76
CA HIS A 73 3.13 21.32 -3.02
C HIS A 73 3.36 20.32 -4.13
N GLU A 74 2.88 20.66 -5.33
CA GLU A 74 3.20 19.97 -6.57
C GLU A 74 4.58 20.44 -7.05
N LEU A 75 5.58 19.57 -6.92
CA LEU A 75 6.96 19.91 -7.25
C LEU A 75 7.17 19.89 -8.78
N THR A 76 7.84 20.91 -9.30
CA THR A 76 8.35 20.87 -10.67
C THR A 76 9.52 19.88 -10.81
N GLN A 77 9.81 19.42 -12.03
CA GLN A 77 10.96 18.54 -12.29
C GLN A 77 12.28 19.14 -11.78
N LYS A 78 12.46 20.46 -11.95
CA LYS A 78 13.63 21.17 -11.42
C LYS A 78 13.70 21.08 -9.90
N ASN A 79 12.60 21.36 -9.20
CA ASN A 79 12.59 21.29 -7.73
C ASN A 79 12.85 19.87 -7.20
N LEU A 80 12.39 18.83 -7.93
CA LEU A 80 12.68 17.44 -7.59
C LEU A 80 14.18 17.16 -7.68
N LEU A 81 14.82 17.52 -8.79
CA LEU A 81 16.24 17.31 -8.99
C LEU A 81 17.07 18.11 -7.98
N ASP A 82 16.76 19.38 -7.76
CA ASP A 82 17.44 20.23 -6.79
C ASP A 82 17.40 19.62 -5.38
N ARG A 83 16.23 19.07 -4.97
CA ARG A 83 16.07 18.38 -3.68
C ARG A 83 16.91 17.11 -3.61
N ILE A 84 16.90 16.28 -4.64
CA ILE A 84 17.71 15.05 -4.70
C ILE A 84 19.20 15.40 -4.56
N HIS A 85 19.68 16.36 -5.35
CA HIS A 85 21.07 16.79 -5.32
C HIS A 85 21.49 17.36 -3.95
N ALA A 86 20.64 18.16 -3.32
CA ALA A 86 20.89 18.68 -1.98
C ALA A 86 20.98 17.54 -0.95
N CYS A 87 20.02 16.60 -0.98
CA CYS A 87 20.01 15.44 -0.09
C CYS A 87 21.26 14.56 -0.27
N ASP A 88 21.62 14.21 -1.50
CA ASP A 88 22.80 13.38 -1.80
C ASP A 88 24.10 14.05 -1.32
N SER A 89 24.22 15.36 -1.54
CA SER A 89 25.40 16.13 -1.12
C SER A 89 25.52 16.17 0.40
N LEU A 90 24.40 16.41 1.11
CA LEU A 90 24.37 16.43 2.57
C LEU A 90 24.64 15.04 3.18
N LEU A 91 24.13 13.98 2.56
CA LEU A 91 24.36 12.61 2.99
C LEU A 91 25.85 12.24 2.90
N LYS A 92 26.46 12.45 1.71
CA LYS A 92 27.90 12.20 1.50
C LYS A 92 28.77 13.01 2.45
N ARG A 93 28.43 14.28 2.66
CA ARG A 93 29.14 15.12 3.64
C ARG A 93 29.05 14.52 5.05
N ASN A 94 27.87 14.06 5.47
CA ASN A 94 27.67 13.52 6.81
C ASN A 94 28.39 12.18 7.03
N GLU A 95 28.58 11.38 5.97
CA GLU A 95 29.39 10.15 6.02
C GLU A 95 30.88 10.46 6.26
N ILE A 96 31.40 11.55 5.68
CA ILE A 96 32.80 11.95 5.80
C ILE A 96 33.07 12.71 7.10
N ASP A 97 32.25 13.72 7.40
CA ASP A 97 32.33 14.52 8.62
C ASP A 97 30.93 14.68 9.24
N PRO A 98 30.57 13.83 10.22
CA PRO A 98 29.27 13.89 10.88
C PRO A 98 29.02 15.26 11.52
N PHE A 99 28.08 16.01 10.97
CA PHE A 99 27.83 17.41 11.36
C PHE A 99 26.51 17.63 12.07
N LEU A 100 25.65 16.60 12.19
CA LEU A 100 24.34 16.73 12.82
C LEU A 100 24.40 17.23 14.27
N LYS A 101 25.42 16.84 15.05
CA LYS A 101 25.62 17.31 16.44
C LYS A 101 25.93 18.81 16.55
N ARG A 102 26.35 19.43 15.45
CA ARG A 102 26.71 20.85 15.36
C ARG A 102 25.60 21.68 14.68
N MET A 103 24.51 21.05 14.24
CA MET A 103 23.44 21.70 13.50
C MET A 103 22.52 22.48 14.45
N VAL A 104 22.23 23.72 14.08
CA VAL A 104 21.20 24.56 14.73
C VAL A 104 20.16 24.90 13.67
N THR A 105 18.89 24.64 13.95
CA THR A 105 17.76 24.94 13.06
C THR A 105 16.74 25.82 13.77
N GLY A 106 15.98 26.60 13.00
CA GLY A 106 14.87 27.40 13.47
C GLY A 106 13.82 27.50 12.38
N ASP A 107 12.55 27.50 12.77
CA ASP A 107 11.39 27.71 11.89
C ASP A 107 10.28 28.38 12.70
N GLU A 108 9.40 29.11 12.01
CA GLU A 108 8.30 29.83 12.63
C GLU A 108 6.99 29.08 12.41
N LYS A 109 6.20 28.93 13.48
CA LYS A 109 4.89 28.30 13.41
C LYS A 109 3.84 29.18 14.08
N TRP A 110 2.72 29.37 13.40
CA TRP A 110 1.54 30.01 13.96
C TRP A 110 0.97 29.20 15.14
N VAL A 111 0.73 29.87 16.26
CA VAL A 111 0.06 29.31 17.46
C VAL A 111 -1.32 29.92 17.56
N THR A 112 -2.36 29.10 17.46
CA THR A 112 -3.76 29.54 17.59
C THR A 112 -4.18 29.56 19.05
N TYR A 113 -5.12 30.43 19.41
CA TYR A 113 -5.64 30.56 20.77
C TYR A 113 -6.40 29.31 21.24
N GLU A 114 -7.18 28.71 20.35
CA GLU A 114 -7.86 27.43 20.60
C GLU A 114 -7.08 26.31 19.90
N ASN A 115 -6.64 25.33 20.68
CA ASN A 115 -5.92 24.15 20.19
C ASN A 115 -6.90 22.98 20.10
N ASN A 116 -7.75 23.00 19.07
CA ASN A 116 -8.61 21.86 18.76
C ASN A 116 -7.72 20.73 18.24
N GLY A 117 -7.29 19.86 19.16
CA GLY A 117 -6.30 18.81 18.90
C GLY A 117 -6.68 17.96 17.69
N GLN A 118 -5.95 18.14 16.60
CA GLN A 118 -6.12 17.36 15.39
C GLN A 118 -5.55 15.95 15.66
N LYS A 119 -6.42 14.96 15.87
CA LYS A 119 -6.01 13.56 15.95
C LYS A 119 -5.42 13.17 14.60
N ARG A 120 -4.10 12.94 14.56
CA ARG A 120 -3.44 12.34 13.40
C ARG A 120 -4.01 10.93 13.21
N SER A 121 -4.51 10.65 12.00
CA SER A 121 -4.99 9.32 11.60
C SER A 121 -3.84 8.35 11.37
#